data_AF-A0A814H6V1-F1
#
_entry.id   AF-A0A814H6V1-F1
#
_cell.length_a   1.000
_cell.length_b   1.000
_cell.length_c   1.000
_cell.angle_alpha   90.00
_cell.angle_beta   90.00
_cell.angle_gamma   90.00
#
_symmetry.space_group_name_H-M   'P 1'
#
loop_
_entity.id
_entity.type
_entity.pdbx_description
1 polymer ?
#
loop_
_entity_poly.entity_id
_entity_poly.type
_entity_poly.pdbx_seq_one_letter_code
_entity_poly.pdbx_strand_id
1 'polypeptide(L)'
;MVCGRDADNGANVQSGCGTKFNWSQAPEYKASVNEQPAFEQFIRDVPKQQRQNFQNNGITYICGNCDRDMDGILFKCIYCPIDVTYCDRCEQANTLEHHQLYPTHVFKLIMPGEI
;
A
#
# COMPACT_ATOMS: atom_id res chain seq x y z
N MET A 1 -20.40 19.58 -7.58
CA MET A 1 -19.76 19.25 -8.88
C MET A 1 -20.84 18.89 -9.89
N VAL A 2 -20.69 19.26 -11.16
CA VAL A 2 -21.68 19.01 -12.23
C VAL A 2 -21.00 18.14 -13.29
N CYS A 3 -21.65 17.07 -13.73
CA CYS A 3 -21.10 16.21 -14.78
C CYS A 3 -20.81 17.03 -16.05
N GLY A 4 -19.58 16.95 -16.54
CA GLY A 4 -19.11 17.69 -17.71
C GLY A 4 -18.60 19.11 -17.40
N ARG A 5 -18.40 19.48 -16.14
CA ARG A 5 -17.82 20.76 -15.75
C ARG A 5 -16.78 20.59 -14.67
N ASP A 6 -15.73 21.40 -14.75
CA ASP A 6 -14.70 21.47 -13.72
C ASP A 6 -15.28 21.81 -12.35
N ALA A 7 -14.64 21.26 -11.31
CA ALA A 7 -15.05 21.45 -9.93
C ALA A 7 -14.50 22.73 -9.28
N ASP A 8 -13.44 23.29 -9.84
CA ASP A 8 -12.62 24.36 -9.27
C ASP A 8 -12.94 25.73 -9.85
N ASN A 9 -12.80 25.92 -11.17
CA ASN A 9 -12.93 27.24 -11.81
C ASN A 9 -14.01 27.30 -12.91
N GLY A 10 -14.56 26.15 -13.30
CA GLY A 10 -15.62 26.04 -14.29
C GLY A 10 -15.23 26.41 -15.73
N ALA A 11 -13.93 26.53 -16.02
CA ALA A 11 -13.41 26.92 -17.33
C ALA A 11 -13.60 25.82 -18.40
N ASN A 12 -13.45 24.55 -18.04
CA ASN A 12 -13.76 23.45 -18.95
C ASN A 12 -15.23 23.06 -18.83
N VAL A 13 -15.94 23.12 -19.97
CA VAL A 13 -17.33 22.69 -20.11
C VAL A 13 -17.43 21.72 -21.28
N GLN A 14 -17.67 20.46 -20.97
CA GLN A 14 -17.87 19.37 -21.90
C GLN A 14 -19.35 18.97 -21.97
N SER A 15 -19.72 18.21 -22.99
CA SER A 15 -21.06 17.61 -23.10
C SER A 15 -21.21 16.45 -22.11
N GLY A 16 -21.46 16.77 -20.83
CA GLY A 16 -21.85 15.80 -19.81
C GLY A 16 -23.37 15.65 -19.69
N CYS A 17 -23.85 14.76 -18.82
CA CYS A 17 -25.29 14.58 -18.59
C CYS A 17 -25.93 15.73 -17.76
N GLY A 18 -25.14 16.69 -17.29
CA GLY A 18 -25.61 17.89 -16.59
C GLY A 18 -26.11 17.66 -15.16
N THR A 19 -26.12 16.42 -14.66
CA THR A 19 -26.53 16.12 -13.29
C THR A 19 -25.53 16.68 -12.28
N LYS A 20 -26.07 17.10 -11.12
CA LYS A 20 -25.28 17.60 -10.00
C LYS A 20 -25.04 16.46 -9.03
N PHE A 21 -23.79 16.28 -8.61
CA PHE A 21 -23.46 15.38 -7.53
C PHE A 21 -23.61 16.09 -6.18
N ASN A 22 -24.38 15.48 -5.27
CA ASN A 22 -24.55 15.96 -3.90
C ASN A 22 -23.80 15.03 -2.93
N TRP A 23 -22.71 15.54 -2.36
CA TRP A 23 -21.86 14.78 -1.43
C TRP A 23 -22.59 14.30 -0.18
N SER A 24 -23.56 15.05 0.34
CA SER A 24 -24.30 14.65 1.55
C SER A 24 -25.30 13.51 1.30
N GLN A 25 -25.62 13.26 0.02
CA GLN A 25 -26.50 12.17 -0.41
C GLN A 25 -25.73 11.02 -1.06
N ALA A 26 -24.40 11.11 -1.11
CA ALA A 26 -23.58 10.03 -1.61
C ALA A 26 -23.74 8.81 -0.68
N PRO A 27 -24.03 7.60 -1.21
CA PRO A 27 -24.01 6.41 -0.39
C PRO A 27 -22.61 6.24 0.21
N GLU A 28 -22.56 5.75 1.44
CA GLU A 28 -21.28 5.41 2.06
C GLU A 28 -20.50 4.44 1.18
N TYR A 29 -19.18 4.64 1.11
CA TYR A 29 -18.31 3.71 0.42
C TYR A 29 -18.47 2.32 1.04
N LYS A 30 -18.86 1.36 0.21
CA LYS A 30 -18.85 -0.07 0.56
C LYS A 30 -17.82 -0.74 -0.32
N ALA A 31 -16.77 -1.28 0.30
CA ALA A 31 -15.82 -2.12 -0.41
C ALA A 31 -16.60 -3.27 -1.05
N SER A 32 -16.52 -3.39 -2.38
CA SER A 32 -17.13 -4.49 -3.15
C SER A 32 -16.32 -5.78 -3.07
N VAL A 33 -15.20 -5.76 -2.36
CA VAL A 33 -14.35 -6.90 -2.11
C VAL A 33 -14.89 -7.63 -0.88
N ASN A 34 -15.67 -8.69 -1.11
CA ASN A 34 -16.36 -9.44 -0.05
C ASN A 34 -15.39 -10.21 0.87
N GLU A 35 -14.17 -10.44 0.42
CA GLU A 35 -13.13 -11.14 1.17
C GLU A 35 -11.81 -10.44 0.89
N GLN A 36 -11.16 -9.89 1.92
CA GLN A 36 -9.74 -9.60 1.79
C GLN A 36 -9.07 -10.96 1.50
N PRO A 37 -8.39 -11.14 0.35
CA PRO A 37 -7.62 -12.36 0.15
C PRO A 37 -6.69 -12.50 1.34
N ALA A 38 -6.68 -13.68 1.96
CA ALA A 38 -5.83 -13.91 3.12
C ALA A 38 -4.41 -13.54 2.70
N PHE A 39 -3.77 -12.65 3.47
CA PHE A 39 -2.43 -12.18 3.16
C PHE A 39 -1.44 -13.33 2.91
N GLU A 40 -1.63 -14.45 3.62
CA GLU A 40 -0.93 -15.71 3.39
C GLU A 40 -1.09 -16.29 1.98
N GLN A 41 -2.27 -16.19 1.36
CA GLN A 41 -2.51 -16.64 -0.02
C GLN A 41 -1.71 -15.75 -0.99
N PHE A 42 -1.74 -14.43 -0.81
CA PHE A 42 -0.96 -13.51 -1.64
C PHE A 42 0.54 -13.79 -1.57
N ILE A 43 1.09 -14.02 -0.37
CA ILE A 43 2.52 -14.34 -0.19
C ILE A 43 2.88 -15.70 -0.80
N ARG A 44 1.98 -16.69 -0.74
CA ARG A 44 2.17 -18.00 -1.38
C ARG A 44 2.16 -17.91 -2.89
N ASP A 45 1.32 -17.04 -3.44
CA ASP A 45 1.14 -16.87 -4.88
C ASP A 45 2.24 -16.01 -5.52
N VAL A 46 3.02 -15.26 -4.72
CA VAL A 46 4.28 -14.66 -5.22
C VAL A 46 5.22 -15.78 -5.64
N PRO A 47 5.53 -15.91 -6.95
CA PRO A 47 6.37 -16.98 -7.45
C PRO A 47 7.70 -16.98 -6.71
N LYS A 48 8.15 -18.15 -6.21
CA LYS A 48 9.44 -18.30 -5.52
C LYS A 48 10.62 -17.74 -6.35
N GLN A 49 10.48 -17.71 -7.68
CA GLN A 49 11.45 -17.19 -8.63
C GLN A 49 11.59 -15.66 -8.61
N GLN A 50 10.67 -14.92 -7.99
CA GLN A 50 10.71 -13.47 -7.82
C GLN A 50 11.21 -13.04 -6.44
N ARG A 51 11.56 -13.97 -5.54
CA ARG A 51 12.21 -13.62 -4.27
C ARG A 51 13.68 -13.27 -4.52
N GLN A 52 13.90 -12.05 -4.99
CA GLN A 52 15.22 -11.46 -5.11
C GLN A 52 15.52 -10.64 -3.87
N ASN A 53 16.82 -10.47 -3.58
CA ASN A 53 17.25 -9.55 -2.54
C ASN A 53 16.93 -8.12 -2.98
N PHE A 54 16.40 -7.32 -2.08
CA PHE A 54 16.29 -5.89 -2.34
C PHE A 54 17.67 -5.27 -2.33
N GLN A 55 18.11 -4.81 -3.50
CA GLN A 55 19.38 -4.14 -3.69
C GLN A 55 19.14 -2.81 -4.40
N ASN A 56 19.78 -1.76 -3.91
CA ASN A 56 19.86 -0.47 -4.58
C ASN A 56 21.33 -0.06 -4.66
N ASN A 57 21.85 0.11 -5.88
CA ASN A 57 23.26 0.46 -6.13
C ASN A 57 24.27 -0.46 -5.42
N GLY A 58 23.97 -1.77 -5.33
CA GLY A 58 24.82 -2.76 -4.65
C GLY A 58 24.70 -2.77 -3.12
N ILE A 59 23.84 -1.94 -2.53
CA ILE A 59 23.51 -1.96 -1.10
C ILE A 59 22.28 -2.83 -0.90
N THR A 60 22.41 -3.89 -0.10
CA THR A 60 21.28 -4.75 0.30
C THR A 60 20.47 -4.08 1.40
N TYR A 61 19.14 -4.10 1.27
CA TYR A 61 18.24 -3.64 2.33
C TYR A 61 18.21 -4.67 3.47
N ILE A 62 18.13 -4.18 4.70
CA ILE A 62 18.12 -4.99 5.92
C ILE A 62 16.80 -4.78 6.65
N CYS A 63 16.22 -5.86 7.18
CA CYS A 63 15.01 -5.80 7.98
C CYS A 63 15.25 -5.18 9.35
N GLY A 64 14.55 -4.08 9.68
CA GLY A 64 14.70 -3.37 10.94
C GLY A 64 14.21 -4.11 12.19
N ASN A 65 13.71 -5.35 12.05
CA ASN A 65 13.29 -6.19 13.18
C ASN A 65 14.19 -7.43 13.39
N CYS A 66 14.75 -8.01 12.32
CA CYS A 66 15.51 -9.25 12.42
C CYS A 66 16.94 -9.15 11.88
N ASP A 67 17.36 -7.97 11.41
CA ASP A 67 18.69 -7.67 10.90
C ASP A 67 19.20 -8.59 9.77
N ARG A 68 18.27 -9.27 9.09
CA ARG A 68 18.56 -10.09 7.91
C ARG A 68 18.36 -9.30 6.63
N ASP A 69 19.09 -9.68 5.61
CA ASP A 69 18.89 -9.22 4.24
C ASP A 69 17.42 -9.41 3.83
N MET A 70 16.86 -8.37 3.21
CA MET A 70 15.47 -8.38 2.74
C MET A 70 15.34 -9.26 1.50
N ASP A 71 14.63 -10.39 1.65
CA ASP A 71 14.21 -11.27 0.57
C ASP A 71 12.69 -11.19 0.33
N GLY A 72 12.25 -11.10 -0.92
CA GLY A 72 10.82 -11.18 -1.25
C GLY A 72 10.09 -9.85 -1.26
N ILE A 73 9.27 -9.54 -0.26
CA ILE A 73 8.48 -8.29 -0.21
C ILE A 73 9.02 -7.39 0.90
N LEU A 74 9.21 -6.11 0.58
CA LEU A 74 9.62 -5.09 1.54
C LEU A 74 8.40 -4.28 1.99
N PHE A 75 8.18 -4.25 3.31
CA PHE A 75 7.12 -3.49 3.95
C PHE A 75 7.68 -2.17 4.48
N LYS A 76 7.35 -1.05 3.84
CA LYS A 76 7.80 0.28 4.24
C LYS A 76 6.66 1.05 4.90
N CYS A 77 6.86 1.53 6.13
CA CYS A 77 5.85 2.37 6.78
C CYS A 77 5.74 3.71 6.03
N ILE A 78 4.51 4.15 5.73
CA ILE A 78 4.28 5.42 5.01
C ILE A 78 4.15 6.63 5.94
N TYR A 79 4.00 6.40 7.25
CA TYR A 79 3.78 7.45 8.24
C TYR A 79 5.07 7.85 8.96
N CYS A 80 6.04 6.94 9.03
CA CYS A 80 7.29 7.20 9.73
C CYS A 80 8.21 8.12 8.93
N PRO A 81 8.81 9.14 9.57
CA PRO A 81 9.81 10.00 8.92
C PRO A 81 11.15 9.26 8.71
N ILE A 82 11.41 8.24 9.52
CA ILE A 82 12.54 7.32 9.36
C ILE A 82 12.09 6.19 8.45
N ASP A 83 12.98 5.71 7.59
CA ASP A 83 12.76 4.55 6.73
C ASP A 83 12.65 3.26 7.56
N VAL A 84 11.48 3.05 8.16
CA VAL A 84 11.12 1.83 8.88
C VAL A 84 10.68 0.79 7.86
N THR A 85 11.51 -0.24 7.70
CA THR A 85 11.29 -1.32 6.73
C THR A 85 11.34 -2.70 7.38
N TYR A 86 10.42 -3.58 6.99
CA TYR A 86 10.32 -4.96 7.49
C TYR A 86 10.19 -5.98 6.36
N CYS A 87 10.63 -7.21 6.60
CA CYS A 87 10.47 -8.34 5.68
C CYS A 87 9.12 -9.03 5.88
N ASP A 88 8.70 -9.78 4.86
CA ASP A 88 7.50 -10.62 4.85
C ASP A 88 7.39 -11.52 6.10
N ARG A 89 8.49 -12.14 6.53
CA ARG A 89 8.49 -13.05 7.70
C ARG A 89 8.21 -12.33 9.01
N CYS A 90 8.75 -11.13 9.18
CA CYS A 90 8.56 -10.37 10.42
C CYS A 90 7.15 -9.79 10.51
N GLU A 91 6.59 -9.40 9.37
CA GLU A 91 5.19 -8.98 9.28
C GLU A 91 4.26 -10.17 9.59
N GLN A 92 4.47 -11.34 8.97
CA GLN A 92 3.63 -12.53 9.18
C GLN A 92 3.64 -13.05 10.61
N ALA A 93 4.79 -13.01 11.26
CA ALA A 93 4.90 -13.42 12.65
C ALA A 93 4.12 -12.49 13.60
N ASN A 94 3.64 -11.34 13.11
CA ASN A 94 3.02 -10.27 13.88
C ASN A 94 3.88 -9.85 15.10
N THR A 95 5.20 -9.97 14.95
CA THR A 95 6.19 -9.64 15.99
C THR A 95 6.69 -8.21 15.89
N LEU A 96 6.09 -7.40 15.01
CA LEU A 96 6.52 -6.02 14.79
C LEU A 96 6.10 -5.16 15.99
N GLU A 97 7.08 -4.76 16.81
CA GLU A 97 6.86 -3.75 17.87
C GLU A 97 6.22 -2.47 17.31
N HIS A 98 6.50 -2.17 16.04
CA HIS A 98 5.92 -1.03 15.33
C HIS A 98 4.39 -1.03 15.28
N HIS A 99 3.76 -2.18 15.02
CA HIS A 99 2.29 -2.29 15.03
C HIS A 99 1.71 -2.11 16.45
N GLN A 100 2.46 -2.53 17.47
CA GLN A 100 2.02 -2.40 18.86
C GLN A 100 2.08 -0.95 19.33
N LEU A 101 3.13 -0.22 18.95
CA LEU A 101 3.30 1.19 19.29
C LEU A 101 2.42 2.12 18.44
N TYR A 102 2.21 1.78 17.17
CA TYR A 102 1.49 2.61 16.19
C TYR A 102 0.45 1.79 15.41
N PRO A 103 -0.69 1.45 16.03
CA PRO A 103 -1.70 0.59 15.41
C PRO A 103 -2.41 1.19 14.19
N THR A 104 -2.28 2.50 13.97
CA THR A 104 -2.84 3.20 12.81
C THR A 104 -1.86 3.32 11.64
N HIS A 105 -0.61 2.91 11.82
CA HIS A 105 0.36 2.95 10.74
C HIS A 105 0.08 1.84 9.72
N VAL A 106 0.24 2.20 8.45
CA VAL A 106 0.04 1.30 7.31
C VAL A 106 1.35 1.16 6.56
N PHE A 107 1.58 -0.03 6.01
CA PHE A 107 2.77 -0.34 5.23
C PHE A 107 2.45 -0.29 3.73
N LYS A 108 3.34 0.35 2.97
CA LYS A 108 3.44 0.19 1.53
C LYS A 108 4.25 -1.06 1.23
N LEU A 109 3.70 -1.91 0.38
CA LEU A 109 4.37 -3.06 -0.21
C LEU A 109 5.28 -2.57 -1.33
N ILE A 110 6.54 -2.99 -1.32
CA ILE A 110 7.49 -2.77 -2.40
C ILE A 110 7.94 -4.14 -2.89
N MET A 111 7.85 -4.37 -4.21
CA MET A 111 8.27 -5.61 -4.86
C MET A 111 9.71 -5.49 -5.38
N PRO A 112 10.46 -6.60 -5.51
CA PRO A 112 11.81 -6.57 -6.06
C PRO A 112 11.81 -6.03 -7.48
N GLY A 113 12.64 -5.01 -7.75
CA GLY A 113 12.70 -4.32 -9.05
C GLY A 113 11.92 -3.00 -9.13
N GLU A 114 11.20 -2.60 -8.07
CA GLU A 114 10.53 -1.29 -7.99
C GLU A 114 11.36 -0.19 -7.31
N ILE A 115 12.61 -0.49 -6.91
CA ILE A 115 13.53 0.44 -6.21
C ILE A 115 14.51 1.08 -7.21
#